data_AF-A0A0C9X509-F1
#
_entry.id   AF-A0A0C9X509-F1
#
_cell.length_a   1.000
_cell.length_b   1.000
_cell.length_c   1.000
_cell.angle_alpha   90.00
_cell.angle_beta   90.00
_cell.angle_gamma   90.00
#
_symmetry.space_group_name_H-M   'P 1'
#
loop_
_entity.id
_entity.type
_entity.pdbx_description
1 polymer ?
#
loop_
_entity_poly.entity_id
_entity_poly.type
_entity_poly.pdbx_seq_one_letter_code
_entity_poly.pdbx_strand_id
1 'polypeptide(L)' 'MKPEGSLLRCAGSCARIRKPRYCGRECQKADWKKHRKWCKKDLDLTTPSEADEAMLYNLHMTNDRS' A
#
# COMPACT_ATOMS: atom_id res chain seq x y z
N MET A 1 -14.75 -13.68 -18.15
CA MET A 1 -13.91 -13.14 -17.03
C MET A 1 -14.43 -11.75 -16.67
N LYS A 2 -14.47 -11.35 -15.39
CA LYS A 2 -14.93 -10.01 -15.00
C LYS A 2 -13.80 -8.98 -15.17
N PRO A 3 -14.07 -7.76 -15.66
CA PRO A 3 -13.04 -6.73 -15.79
C PRO A 3 -12.52 -6.30 -14.40
N GLU A 4 -11.20 -6.10 -14.28
CA GLU A 4 -10.49 -5.76 -13.03
C GLU A 4 -11.09 -4.54 -12.30
N GLY A 5 -11.65 -3.59 -13.04
CA GLY A 5 -12.29 -2.37 -12.50
C GLY A 5 -13.59 -2.62 -11.72
N SER A 6 -14.22 -3.79 -11.88
CA SER A 6 -15.48 -4.15 -11.22
C SER A 6 -15.30 -5.04 -9.99
N LEU A 7 -14.06 -5.36 -9.61
CA LEU A 7 -13.77 -6.19 -8.45
C LEU A 7 -13.89 -5.39 -7.15
N LEU A 8 -14.58 -5.98 -6.17
CA LEU A 8 -14.76 -5.38 -4.86
C LEU A 8 -13.43 -5.33 -4.11
N ARG A 9 -13.26 -4.30 -3.29
CA ARG A 9 -12.11 -4.13 -2.41
C ARG A 9 -12.57 -3.98 -0.97
N CYS A 10 -11.70 -4.22 0.00
CA CYS A 10 -12.02 -3.92 1.40
C CYS A 10 -12.27 -2.42 1.61
N ALA A 11 -13.09 -2.08 2.60
CA ALA A 11 -13.38 -0.68 2.95
C ALA A 11 -12.31 -0.06 3.89
N GLY A 12 -11.37 -0.86 4.39
CA GLY A 12 -10.33 -0.39 5.32
C GLY A 12 -9.22 0.42 4.65
N SER A 13 -8.36 1.01 5.49
CA SER A 13 -7.31 1.94 5.08
C SER A 13 -5.97 1.29 4.72
N CYS A 14 -5.94 -0.02 4.44
CA CYS A 14 -4.70 -0.69 4.03
C CYS A 14 -4.16 -0.17 2.70
N ALA A 15 -2.83 -0.24 2.52
CA ALA A 15 -2.21 0.23 1.29
C ALA A 15 -2.77 -0.51 0.09
N ARG A 16 -2.81 0.20 -1.04
CA ARG A 16 -3.26 -0.34 -2.33
C ARG A 16 -2.57 -1.65 -2.69
N ILE A 17 -1.29 -1.80 -2.35
CA ILE A 17 -0.50 -3.01 -2.64
C ILE A 17 -0.98 -4.23 -1.85
N ARG A 18 -1.52 -4.02 -0.64
CA ARG A 18 -2.07 -5.07 0.23
C ARG A 18 -3.60 -5.14 0.18
N LYS A 19 -4.24 -4.41 -0.74
CA LYS A 19 -5.69 -4.30 -0.82
C LYS A 19 -6.26 -5.38 -1.75
N PRO A 20 -6.85 -6.46 -1.21
CA PRO A 20 -7.32 -7.59 -2.01
C PRO A 20 -8.44 -7.18 -2.96
N ARG A 21 -8.52 -7.88 -4.10
CA ARG A 21 -9.61 -7.78 -5.08
C ARG A 21 -10.50 -9.01 -4.96
N TYR A 22 -11.80 -8.78 -4.86
CA TYR A 22 -12.79 -9.83 -4.64
C TYR A 22 -13.76 -9.93 -5.80
N CYS A 23 -14.08 -11.16 -6.16
CA CYS A 23 -15.06 -11.53 -7.18
C CYS A 23 -16.49 -11.00 -6.89
N GLY A 24 -16.78 -10.73 -5.60
CA GLY A 24 -18.10 -10.47 -5.04
C GLY A 24 -18.04 -10.34 -3.50
N ARG A 25 -19.19 -10.03 -2.89
CA ARG A 25 -19.31 -9.80 -1.43
C ARG A 25 -19.05 -11.08 -0.61
N GLU A 26 -19.38 -12.24 -1.17
CA GLU A 26 -19.14 -13.54 -0.53
C GLU A 26 -17.63 -13.83 -0.41
N CYS A 27 -16.88 -13.64 -1.50
CA CYS A 27 -15.41 -13.69 -1.52
C CYS A 27 -14.82 -12.74 -0.46
N GLN A 28 -15.34 -11.51 -0.36
CA GLN A 28 -14.87 -10.53 0.62
C GLN A 28 -15.13 -10.98 2.06
N LYS A 29 -16.36 -11.43 2.39
CA LYS A 29 -16.71 -11.85 3.76
C LYS A 29 -15.91 -13.06 4.22
N ALA A 30 -15.68 -14.01 3.32
CA ALA A 30 -14.90 -15.21 3.61
C ALA A 30 -13.45 -14.86 4.01
N ASP A 31 -12.83 -13.95 3.25
CA ASP A 31 -11.47 -13.49 3.53
C ASP A 31 -11.39 -12.48 4.69
N TRP A 32 -12.46 -11.70 4.94
CA TRP A 32 -12.47 -10.61 5.93
C TRP A 32 -12.03 -11.06 7.33
N LYS A 33 -12.37 -12.27 7.75
CA LYS A 33 -11.95 -12.85 9.04
C LYS A 33 -10.43 -12.89 9.19
N LYS A 34 -9.72 -13.15 8.08
CA LYS A 34 -8.25 -13.16 7.98
C LYS A 34 -7.74 -11.75 7.72
N HIS A 35 -8.26 -11.07 6.70
CA HIS A 35 -7.80 -9.76 6.24
C HIS A 35 -7.86 -8.68 7.33
N ARG A 36 -8.93 -8.61 8.12
CA ARG A 36 -9.13 -7.56 9.14
C ARG A 36 -7.99 -7.45 10.15
N LYS A 37 -7.24 -8.53 10.40
CA LYS A 37 -6.11 -8.55 11.36
C LYS A 37 -4.97 -7.62 10.92
N TRP A 38 -4.80 -7.49 9.60
CA TRP A 38 -3.73 -6.72 8.96
C TRP A 38 -4.28 -5.66 7.99
N CYS A 39 -5.59 -5.45 7.96
CA CYS A 39 -6.25 -4.33 7.30
C CYS A 39 -6.08 -3.05 8.13
N LYS A 40 -4.84 -2.55 8.19
CA LYS A 40 -4.47 -1.33 8.92
C LYS A 40 -3.87 -0.33 7.95
N LYS A 41 -3.89 0.95 8.31
CA LYS A 41 -3.14 1.99 7.60
C LYS A 41 -1.68 1.55 7.61
N ASP A 42 -1.13 1.19 6.46
CA ASP A 42 0.32 1.03 6.38
C ASP A 42 0.90 2.40 6.69
N LEU A 43 1.97 2.43 7.51
CA LEU A 43 2.85 3.59 7.52
C LEU A 43 3.28 3.74 6.07
N ASP A 44 2.94 4.86 5.47
CA ASP A 44 3.24 5.13 4.08
C ASP A 44 4.75 5.25 3.96
N LEU A 45 5.46 4.12 3.79
CA LEU A 45 6.91 4.09 3.56
C LEU A 45 7.26 4.76 2.22
N THR A 46 6.25 5.13 1.43
CA THR A 46 6.40 5.90 0.20
C THR A 46 6.54 7.40 0.46
N THR A 47 6.27 7.89 1.67
CA THR A 47 6.74 9.21 2.11
C THR A 47 8.06 8.99 2.83
N PRO A 48 9.20 9.33 2.21
CA PRO A 48 10.47 9.33 2.92
C PRO A 48 10.30 10.26 4.12
N SER A 49 10.75 9.83 5.29
CA SER A 49 10.76 10.74 6.44
C SER A 49 11.64 11.94 6.12
N GLU A 50 11.49 13.05 6.84
CA GLU A 50 12.40 14.20 6.69
C GLU A 50 13.89 13.78 6.81
N ALA A 51 14.17 12.72 7.58
CA ALA A 51 15.50 12.14 7.70
C ALA A 51 15.94 11.39 6.42
N ASP A 52 15.03 10.67 5.76
CA ASP A 52 15.31 9.96 4.50
C ASP A 52 15.51 10.95 3.34
N GLU A 53 14.68 12.00 3.26
CA GLU A 53 14.86 13.12 2.31
C GLU A 53 16.22 13.81 2.51
N ALA A 54 16.60 14.10 3.76
CA ALA A 54 17.89 14.71 4.08
C ALA A 54 19.08 13.82 3.68
N MET A 55 18.97 12.50 3.88
CA MET A 55 19.99 11.54 3.44
C MET A 55 20.13 11.51 1.92
N LEU A 56 19.01 11.48 1.19
CA LEU A 56 19.00 11.51 -0.27
C LEU A 56 19.66 12.80 -0.77
N TYR A 57 19.25 13.98 -0.29
CA TYR A 57 19.86 15.26 -0.66
C TYR A 57 21.38 15.29 -0.44
N ASN A 58 21.85 14.79 0.70
CA ASN A 58 23.29 14.75 1.01
C ASN A 58 24.06 13.81 0.07
N LEU A 59 23.50 12.65 -0.29
CA LEU A 59 24.12 11.70 -1.22
C LEU A 59 24.21 12.27 -2.64
N HIS A 60 23.19 13.02 -3.09
CA HIS A 60 23.19 13.65 -4.40
C HIS A 60 24.27 14.76 -4.51
N MET A 61 24.49 15.51 -3.43
CA MET A 61 25.47 16.61 -3.38
C MET A 61 26.94 16.15 -3.30
N THR A 62 27.19 14.90 -2.87
CA THR A 62 28.55 14.34 -2.83
C THR A 62 29.00 13.72 -4.14
N ASN A 63 28.06 13.38 -5.04
CA ASN A 63 28.37 12.75 -6.32
C ASN A 63 28.66 13.75 -7.47
N ASP A 64 28.30 15.03 -7.31
CA ASP A 64 28.54 16.08 -8.31
C ASP A 64 29.96 16.70 -8.19
N ARG A 65 30.80 16.18 -7.29
CA ARG A 65 32.16 16.67 -7.04
C ARG A 65 33.24 15.66 -7.45
N SER A 66 33.09 15.07 -8.64
CA SER A 66 34.10 14.26 -9.33
C SER A 66 34.15 14.60 -10.80
#